data_AF-A0A2R5ENH5-F1
#
_entry.id   AF-A0A2R5ENH5-F1
#
_cell.length_a   1.000
_cell.length_b   1.000
_cell.length_c   1.000
_cell.angle_alpha   90.00
_cell.angle_beta   90.00
_cell.angle_gamma   90.00
#
_symmetry.space_group_name_H-M   'P 1'
#
loop_
_entity.id
_entity.type
_entity.pdbx_description
1 polymer ?
#
loop_
_entity_poly.entity_id
_entity_poly.type
_entity_poly.pdbx_seq_one_letter_code
_entity_poly.pdbx_strand_id
1 'polypeptide(L)'
;MAKTSMEMVEEFKSFINFVHDLKKTDEDHWNRPLSEGKWTLKDVISHIMLWDKYFYEEGIKKIKLGQPVSVKHINFDEFNANAREYAKTQTRDQIIDHFLEYRIKIISDISGLPEDDYIKAYKDGDKKKFSIRGYLRGFISHDKHHKKQIEKYIKSLTKL
;
A
#
# COMPACT_ATOMS: atom_id res chain seq x y z
N MET A 1 -9.99 -14.31 -17.98
CA MET A 1 -9.10 -15.25 -17.27
C MET A 1 -8.64 -14.61 -15.96
N ALA A 2 -8.36 -15.40 -14.93
CA ALA A 2 -7.80 -14.88 -13.67
C ALA A 2 -6.33 -14.48 -13.87
N LYS A 3 -5.87 -13.40 -13.22
CA LYS A 3 -4.48 -12.96 -13.30
C LYS A 3 -3.53 -14.00 -12.71
N THR A 4 -2.41 -14.21 -13.40
CA THR A 4 -1.22 -14.92 -12.90
C THR A 4 -0.57 -14.14 -11.76
N SER A 5 0.23 -14.81 -10.92
CA SER A 5 0.95 -14.11 -9.84
C SER A 5 1.92 -13.05 -10.38
N MET A 6 2.56 -13.31 -11.52
CA MET A 6 3.44 -12.34 -12.20
C MET A 6 2.70 -11.06 -12.61
N GLU A 7 1.52 -11.18 -13.23
CA GLU A 7 0.68 -10.03 -13.59
C GLU A 7 0.21 -9.25 -12.35
N MET A 8 -0.04 -9.95 -11.23
CA MET A 8 -0.41 -9.31 -9.97
C MET A 8 0.76 -8.53 -9.38
N VAL A 9 1.97 -9.08 -9.41
CA VAL A 9 3.18 -8.37 -8.94
C VAL A 9 3.45 -7.13 -9.77
N GLU A 10 3.41 -7.23 -11.10
CA GLU A 10 3.64 -6.06 -11.97
C GLU A 10 2.56 -4.98 -11.79
N GLU A 11 1.30 -5.38 -11.60
CA GLU A 11 0.24 -4.42 -11.27
C GLU A 11 0.48 -3.74 -9.92
N PHE A 12 0.83 -4.50 -8.88
CA PHE A 12 1.13 -3.95 -7.56
C PHE A 12 2.36 -3.04 -7.57
N LYS A 13 3.38 -3.40 -8.34
CA LYS A 13 4.60 -2.62 -8.59
C LYS A 13 4.31 -1.32 -9.34
N SER A 14 3.36 -1.31 -10.28
CA SER A 14 3.02 -0.11 -11.06
C SER A 14 2.56 1.07 -10.20
N PHE A 15 2.09 0.81 -8.98
CA PHE A 15 1.70 1.85 -8.03
C PHE A 15 2.90 2.67 -7.53
N ILE A 16 4.12 2.11 -7.56
CA ILE A 16 5.38 2.83 -7.28
C ILE A 16 5.49 4.06 -8.18
N ASN A 17 5.40 3.87 -9.49
CA ASN A 17 5.52 4.95 -10.46
C ASN A 17 4.40 5.98 -10.29
N PHE A 18 3.18 5.52 -10.02
CA PHE A 18 2.05 6.40 -9.75
C PHE A 18 2.32 7.32 -8.56
N VAL A 19 2.73 6.78 -7.41
CA VAL A 19 3.00 7.59 -6.20
C VAL A 19 4.21 8.49 -6.40
N HIS A 20 5.26 8.00 -7.06
CA HIS A 20 6.43 8.82 -7.39
C HIS A 20 6.05 10.03 -8.27
N ASP A 21 5.20 9.82 -9.28
CA ASP A 21 4.73 10.89 -10.16
C ASP A 21 3.91 11.97 -9.44
N LEU A 22 3.30 11.65 -8.28
CA LEU A 22 2.62 12.65 -7.47
C LEU A 22 3.56 13.73 -6.91
N LYS A 23 4.90 13.53 -6.93
CA LYS A 23 5.89 14.58 -6.62
C LYS A 23 5.74 15.80 -7.54
N LYS A 24 5.19 15.62 -8.74
CA LYS A 24 4.92 16.70 -9.71
C LYS A 24 3.75 17.61 -9.31
N THR A 25 2.91 17.16 -8.38
CA THR A 25 1.82 17.97 -7.83
C THR A 25 2.38 18.93 -6.78
N ASP A 26 1.99 20.21 -6.82
CA ASP A 26 2.45 21.22 -5.86
C ASP A 26 2.21 20.78 -4.42
N GLU A 27 3.13 21.14 -3.53
CA GLU A 27 3.12 20.70 -2.13
C GLU A 27 1.85 21.13 -1.37
N ASP A 28 1.27 22.28 -1.72
CA ASP A 28 0.00 22.74 -1.15
C ASP A 28 -1.14 21.73 -1.36
N HIS A 29 -1.17 21.06 -2.51
CA HIS A 29 -2.19 20.07 -2.82
C HIS A 29 -2.03 18.77 -2.01
N TRP A 30 -0.84 18.49 -1.50
CA TRP A 30 -0.62 17.34 -0.61
C TRP A 30 -1.36 17.49 0.72
N ASN A 31 -1.49 18.73 1.20
CA ASN A 31 -2.17 19.05 2.45
C ASN A 31 -3.66 19.42 2.25
N ARG A 32 -4.19 19.32 1.03
CA ARG A 32 -5.61 19.60 0.74
C ARG A 32 -6.44 18.31 0.71
N PRO A 33 -7.70 18.34 1.19
CA PRO A 33 -8.65 17.25 1.02
C PRO A 33 -8.85 16.87 -0.44
N LEU A 34 -8.97 15.57 -0.74
CA LEU A 34 -9.31 15.10 -2.09
C LEU A 34 -10.74 15.53 -2.52
N SER A 35 -11.62 15.75 -1.55
CA SER A 35 -12.90 16.44 -1.70
C SER A 35 -13.40 16.87 -0.32
N GLU A 36 -14.49 17.63 -0.25
CA GLU A 36 -15.11 18.04 1.01
C GLU A 36 -15.34 16.84 1.96
N GLY A 37 -14.90 16.99 3.21
CA GLY A 37 -15.00 15.96 4.25
C GLY A 37 -14.15 14.70 4.03
N LYS A 38 -13.27 14.66 3.01
CA LYS A 38 -12.36 13.53 2.75
C LYS A 38 -10.95 13.82 3.22
N TRP A 39 -10.16 12.76 3.27
CA TRP A 39 -8.74 12.82 3.64
C TRP A 39 -7.94 13.65 2.65
N THR A 40 -6.82 14.18 3.12
CA THR A 40 -5.85 14.85 2.25
C THR A 40 -5.12 13.86 1.35
N LEU A 41 -4.47 14.34 0.30
CA LEU A 41 -3.60 13.48 -0.51
C LEU A 41 -2.49 12.85 0.34
N LYS A 42 -1.89 13.61 1.26
CA LYS A 42 -0.84 13.13 2.16
C LYS A 42 -1.36 12.06 3.14
N ASP A 43 -2.55 12.24 3.69
CA ASP A 43 -3.22 11.21 4.51
C ASP A 43 -3.43 9.91 3.73
N VAL A 44 -3.81 10.03 2.46
CA VAL A 44 -4.06 8.89 1.58
C VAL A 44 -2.77 8.12 1.31
N ILE A 45 -1.67 8.78 0.94
CA ILE A 45 -0.41 8.07 0.69
C ILE A 45 0.19 7.51 2.00
N SER A 46 0.06 8.26 3.11
CA SER A 46 0.52 7.82 4.44
C SER A 46 -0.15 6.52 4.89
N HIS A 47 -1.48 6.38 4.72
CA HIS A 47 -2.15 5.14 5.13
C HIS A 47 -1.73 3.95 4.27
N ILE A 48 -1.57 4.12 2.95
CA ILE A 48 -1.12 3.03 2.07
C ILE A 48 0.29 2.59 2.49
N MET A 49 1.18 3.56 2.74
CA MET A 49 2.54 3.30 3.21
C MET A 49 2.57 2.53 4.52
N LEU A 50 1.76 2.92 5.52
CA LEU A 50 1.77 2.23 6.81
C LEU A 50 1.19 0.82 6.71
N TRP A 51 0.22 0.60 5.83
CA TRP A 51 -0.23 -0.76 5.52
C TRP A 51 0.86 -1.59 4.84
N ASP A 52 1.59 -1.03 3.87
CA ASP A 52 2.74 -1.70 3.25
C ASP A 52 3.79 -2.06 4.30
N LYS A 53 4.13 -1.13 5.21
CA LYS A 53 5.03 -1.38 6.34
C LYS A 53 4.56 -2.54 7.19
N TYR A 54 3.31 -2.51 7.64
CA TYR A 54 2.74 -3.53 8.51
C TYR A 54 2.77 -4.93 7.86
N PHE A 55 2.26 -5.05 6.63
CA PHE A 55 2.23 -6.35 5.93
C PHE A 55 3.61 -6.83 5.51
N TYR A 56 4.55 -5.92 5.27
CA TYR A 56 5.94 -6.29 5.06
C TYR A 56 6.54 -6.90 6.33
N GLU A 57 6.49 -6.18 7.44
CA GLU A 57 7.16 -6.57 8.69
C GLU A 57 6.56 -7.83 9.32
N GLU A 58 5.22 -7.94 9.32
CA GLU A 58 4.50 -9.01 10.00
C GLU A 58 4.16 -10.20 9.09
N GLY A 59 4.25 -10.01 7.77
CA GLY A 59 3.86 -11.00 6.76
C GLY A 59 5.00 -11.40 5.86
N ILE A 60 5.29 -10.57 4.86
CA ILE A 60 6.19 -10.91 3.75
C ILE A 60 7.62 -11.19 4.23
N LYS A 61 8.18 -10.33 5.08
CA LYS A 61 9.51 -10.51 5.65
C LYS A 61 9.59 -11.78 6.50
N LYS A 62 8.52 -12.10 7.26
CA LYS A 62 8.46 -13.33 8.06
C LYS A 62 8.50 -14.57 7.19
N ILE A 63 7.71 -14.61 6.12
CA ILE A 63 7.73 -15.69 5.12
C ILE A 63 9.13 -15.84 4.52
N LYS A 64 9.74 -14.73 4.09
CA LYS A 64 11.09 -14.73 3.51
C LYS A 64 12.15 -15.31 4.44
N LEU A 65 12.03 -15.04 5.75
CA LEU A 65 12.94 -15.51 6.79
C LEU A 65 12.57 -16.91 7.35
N GLY A 66 11.52 -17.57 6.84
CA GLY A 66 11.04 -18.84 7.39
C GLY A 66 10.45 -18.72 8.81
N GLN A 67 10.07 -17.51 9.23
CA GLN A 67 9.47 -17.23 10.53
C GLN A 67 7.95 -17.36 10.49
N PRO A 68 7.28 -17.61 11.63
CA PRO A 68 5.83 -17.54 11.71
C PRO A 68 5.30 -16.17 11.29
N VAL A 69 4.27 -16.15 10.44
CA VAL A 69 3.53 -14.94 10.08
C VAL A 69 2.81 -14.42 11.32
N SER A 70 2.93 -13.12 11.58
CA SER A 70 2.40 -12.46 12.77
C SER A 70 1.34 -11.39 12.47
N VAL A 71 0.93 -11.25 11.20
CA VAL A 71 -0.19 -10.39 10.79
C VAL A 71 -1.42 -10.69 11.64
N LYS A 72 -2.03 -9.67 12.22
CA LYS A 72 -3.30 -9.76 12.97
C LYS A 72 -4.38 -8.88 12.36
N HIS A 73 -5.62 -9.20 12.70
CA HIS A 73 -6.74 -8.30 12.59
C HIS A 73 -6.61 -7.21 13.66
N ILE A 74 -6.27 -6.01 13.21
CA ILE A 74 -6.17 -4.82 14.04
C ILE A 74 -7.41 -3.95 13.84
N ASN A 75 -7.66 -3.03 14.77
CA ASN A 75 -8.69 -2.02 14.59
C ASN A 75 -8.31 -1.09 13.42
N PHE A 76 -8.99 -1.25 12.28
CA PHE A 76 -8.67 -0.50 11.06
C PHE A 76 -8.94 1.00 11.21
N ASP A 77 -9.96 1.39 11.97
CA ASP A 77 -10.29 2.80 12.17
C ASP A 77 -9.20 3.50 13.00
N GLU A 78 -8.72 2.84 14.06
CA GLU A 78 -7.62 3.32 14.88
C GLU A 78 -6.31 3.36 14.09
N PHE A 79 -6.00 2.31 13.34
CA PHE A 79 -4.81 2.27 12.48
C PHE A 79 -4.82 3.40 11.44
N ASN A 80 -5.95 3.61 10.77
CA ASN A 80 -6.11 4.67 9.77
C ASN A 80 -6.09 6.06 10.41
N ALA A 81 -6.64 6.22 11.62
CA ALA A 81 -6.53 7.49 12.36
C ALA A 81 -5.07 7.80 12.69
N ASN A 82 -4.31 6.82 13.19
CA ASN A 82 -2.88 6.96 13.46
C ASN A 82 -2.08 7.28 12.20
N ALA A 83 -2.46 6.72 11.05
CA ALA A 83 -1.82 7.04 9.78
C ALA A 83 -1.98 8.51 9.36
N ARG A 84 -3.12 9.13 9.69
CA ARG A 84 -3.37 10.55 9.45
C ARG A 84 -2.60 11.43 10.43
N GLU A 85 -2.55 11.05 11.71
CA GLU A 85 -1.72 11.78 12.67
C GLU A 85 -0.24 11.69 12.30
N TYR A 86 0.24 10.52 11.89
CA TYR A 86 1.59 10.36 11.36
C TYR A 86 1.84 11.26 10.16
N ALA A 87 0.90 11.34 9.21
CA ALA A 87 1.03 12.20 8.02
C ALA A 87 1.29 13.67 8.36
N LYS A 88 0.70 14.19 9.45
CA LYS A 88 0.91 15.58 9.90
C LYS A 88 2.34 15.85 10.37
N THR A 89 3.04 14.82 10.85
CA THR A 89 4.42 14.93 11.36
C THR A 89 5.49 14.82 10.26
N GLN A 90 5.10 14.50 9.03
CA GLN A 90 6.02 14.23 7.93
C GLN A 90 5.83 15.23 6.78
N THR A 91 6.92 15.47 6.05
CA THR A 91 6.86 16.16 4.76
C THR A 91 6.30 15.25 3.68
N ARG A 92 5.89 15.83 2.54
CA ARG A 92 5.52 15.06 1.33
C ARG A 92 6.60 14.04 0.98
N ASP A 93 7.84 14.52 0.87
CA ASP A 93 8.93 13.72 0.33
C ASP A 93 9.27 12.55 1.26
N GLN A 94 9.22 12.74 2.59
CA GLN A 94 9.37 11.66 3.56
C GLN A 94 8.29 10.58 3.42
N ILE A 95 7.02 10.98 3.22
CA ILE A 95 5.92 10.03 3.03
C ILE A 95 6.12 9.21 1.76
N ILE A 96 6.54 9.84 0.66
CA ILE A 96 6.81 9.14 -0.59
C ILE A 96 8.00 8.20 -0.45
N ASP A 97 9.09 8.67 0.14
CA ASP A 97 10.30 7.87 0.27
C ASP A 97 10.05 6.63 1.15
N HIS A 98 9.30 6.76 2.26
CA HIS A 98 8.86 5.62 3.06
C HIS A 98 7.92 4.68 2.29
N PHE A 99 6.98 5.22 1.50
CA PHE A 99 6.12 4.40 0.64
C PHE A 99 6.95 3.57 -0.33
N LEU A 100 7.88 4.21 -1.04
CA LEU A 100 8.77 3.56 -2.00
C LEU A 100 9.62 2.48 -1.31
N GLU A 101 10.18 2.78 -0.14
CA GLU A 101 10.97 1.84 0.65
C GLU A 101 10.21 0.53 0.90
N TYR A 102 9.02 0.60 1.51
CA TYR A 102 8.28 -0.62 1.84
C TYR A 102 7.71 -1.32 0.62
N ARG A 103 7.19 -0.57 -0.36
CA ARG A 103 6.67 -1.18 -1.58
C ARG A 103 7.77 -1.91 -2.35
N ILE A 104 8.96 -1.33 -2.47
CA ILE A 104 10.11 -1.97 -3.13
C ILE A 104 10.56 -3.22 -2.36
N LYS A 105 10.63 -3.18 -1.03
CA LYS A 105 10.96 -4.36 -0.21
C LYS A 105 9.98 -5.51 -0.46
N ILE A 106 8.68 -5.23 -0.46
CA ILE A 106 7.64 -6.24 -0.75
C ILE A 106 7.85 -6.83 -2.14
N ILE A 107 7.98 -5.99 -3.17
CA ILE A 107 8.18 -6.43 -4.55
C ILE A 107 9.46 -7.27 -4.68
N SER A 108 10.57 -6.84 -4.08
CA SER A 108 11.85 -7.55 -4.11
C SER A 108 11.76 -8.94 -3.47
N ASP A 109 11.03 -9.07 -2.36
CA ASP A 109 10.95 -10.34 -1.64
C ASP A 109 10.00 -11.36 -2.28
N ILE A 110 9.03 -10.90 -3.08
CA ILE A 110 8.05 -11.79 -3.73
C ILE A 110 8.32 -12.05 -5.21
N SER A 111 9.03 -11.16 -5.91
CA SER A 111 9.25 -11.30 -7.36
C SER A 111 10.05 -12.55 -7.70
N GLY A 112 9.64 -13.27 -8.75
CA GLY A 112 10.33 -14.46 -9.25
C GLY A 112 10.11 -15.74 -8.42
N LEU A 113 9.31 -15.69 -7.36
CA LEU A 113 8.89 -16.91 -6.64
C LEU A 113 8.10 -17.86 -7.56
N PRO A 114 8.18 -19.19 -7.36
CA PRO A 114 7.32 -20.14 -8.04
C PRO A 114 5.85 -19.94 -7.63
N GLU A 115 4.89 -20.27 -8.51
CA GLU A 115 3.46 -20.07 -8.27
C GLU A 115 2.97 -20.74 -6.96
N ASP A 116 3.54 -21.90 -6.61
CA ASP A 116 3.20 -22.61 -5.38
C ASP A 116 3.48 -21.79 -4.11
N ASP A 117 4.54 -20.98 -4.11
CA ASP A 117 4.87 -20.11 -2.97
C ASP A 117 3.87 -18.95 -2.80
N TYR A 118 3.26 -18.48 -3.90
CA TYR A 118 2.23 -17.45 -3.86
C TYR A 118 0.93 -17.94 -3.22
N ILE A 119 0.56 -19.20 -3.51
CA ILE A 119 -0.68 -19.81 -3.04
C ILE A 119 -0.54 -20.54 -1.71
N LYS A 120 0.71 -20.81 -1.28
CA LYS A 120 1.04 -21.45 -0.01
C LYS A 120 0.32 -20.76 1.15
N ALA A 121 -0.34 -21.58 1.96
CA ALA A 121 -1.11 -21.14 3.11
C ALA A 121 -0.22 -21.08 4.36
N TYR A 122 -0.23 -19.94 5.02
CA TYR A 122 0.35 -19.71 6.34
C TYR A 122 -0.79 -19.45 7.34
N LYS A 123 -0.49 -19.61 8.63
CA LYS A 123 -1.35 -19.12 9.71
C LYS A 123 -0.87 -17.74 10.11
N ASP A 124 -1.77 -16.77 10.11
CA ASP A 124 -1.49 -15.45 10.65
C ASP A 124 -1.52 -15.45 12.19
N GLY A 125 -1.30 -14.28 12.79
CA GLY A 125 -1.31 -14.09 14.24
C GLY A 125 -2.66 -14.39 14.91
N ASP A 126 -3.75 -14.46 14.16
CA ASP A 126 -5.10 -14.86 14.61
C ASP A 126 -5.45 -16.30 14.20
N LYS A 127 -4.45 -17.07 13.71
CA LYS A 127 -4.58 -18.44 13.22
C LYS A 127 -5.47 -18.58 11.97
N LYS A 128 -5.76 -17.48 11.27
CA LYS A 128 -6.47 -17.48 9.98
C LYS A 128 -5.50 -17.70 8.83
N LYS A 129 -6.04 -18.05 7.66
CA LYS A 129 -5.24 -18.32 6.46
C LYS A 129 -4.66 -17.01 5.91
N PHE A 130 -3.34 -16.99 5.72
CA PHE A 130 -2.61 -15.95 5.00
C PHE A 130 -1.87 -16.54 3.79
N SER A 131 -1.78 -15.80 2.70
CA SER A 131 -0.91 -16.13 1.56
C SER A 131 -0.52 -14.86 0.80
N ILE A 132 0.61 -14.91 0.08
CA ILE A 132 1.10 -13.77 -0.72
C ILE A 132 0.06 -13.40 -1.79
N ARG A 133 -0.54 -14.38 -2.46
CA ARG A 133 -1.59 -14.13 -3.45
C ARG A 133 -2.85 -13.51 -2.85
N GLY A 134 -3.22 -13.93 -1.63
CA GLY A 134 -4.35 -13.34 -0.89
C GLY A 134 -4.10 -11.88 -0.56
N TYR A 135 -2.90 -11.59 -0.03
CA TYR A 135 -2.43 -10.23 0.25
C TYR A 135 -2.45 -9.35 -1.01
N LEU A 136 -1.81 -9.78 -2.10
CA LEU A 136 -1.77 -9.01 -3.36
C LEU A 136 -3.18 -8.73 -3.90
N ARG A 137 -4.10 -9.71 -3.85
CA ARG A 137 -5.47 -9.51 -4.33
C ARG A 137 -6.19 -8.41 -3.56
N GLY A 138 -6.04 -8.37 -2.24
CA GLY A 138 -6.62 -7.33 -1.38
C GLY A 138 -6.02 -5.97 -1.69
N PHE A 139 -4.68 -5.88 -1.70
CA PHE A 139 -3.98 -4.60 -1.79
C PHE A 139 -3.97 -3.98 -3.19
N ILE A 140 -4.01 -4.79 -4.26
CA ILE A 140 -4.23 -4.26 -5.61
C ILE A 140 -5.60 -3.58 -5.73
N SER A 141 -6.64 -4.17 -5.13
CA SER A 141 -7.98 -3.58 -5.12
C SER A 141 -8.01 -2.28 -4.31
N HIS A 142 -7.34 -2.28 -3.17
CA HIS A 142 -7.16 -1.11 -2.30
C HIS A 142 -6.44 0.03 -3.04
N ASP A 143 -5.30 -0.24 -3.65
CA ASP A 143 -4.54 0.75 -4.44
C ASP A 143 -5.40 1.33 -5.57
N LYS A 144 -6.14 0.49 -6.31
CA LYS A 144 -7.04 0.97 -7.36
C LYS A 144 -8.14 1.88 -6.84
N HIS A 145 -8.68 1.61 -5.66
CA HIS A 145 -9.69 2.45 -5.04
C HIS A 145 -9.15 3.85 -4.76
N HIS A 146 -7.99 3.94 -4.10
CA HIS A 146 -7.37 5.23 -3.78
C HIS A 146 -6.78 5.94 -4.99
N LYS A 147 -6.20 5.20 -5.94
CA LYS A 147 -5.75 5.75 -7.24
C LYS A 147 -6.85 6.54 -7.92
N LYS A 148 -8.07 5.97 -8.00
CA LYS A 148 -9.22 6.64 -8.61
C LYS A 148 -9.61 7.93 -7.88
N GLN A 149 -9.54 7.95 -6.55
CA GLN A 149 -9.83 9.15 -5.76
C GLN A 149 -8.80 10.26 -6.05
N ILE A 150 -7.52 9.90 -6.08
CA ILE A 150 -6.42 10.83 -6.36
C ILE A 150 -6.48 11.34 -7.80
N GLU A 151 -6.68 10.46 -8.79
CA GLU A 151 -6.81 10.84 -10.20
C GLU A 151 -8.00 11.78 -10.42
N LYS A 152 -9.13 11.55 -9.74
CA LYS A 152 -10.28 12.45 -9.79
C LYS A 152 -9.91 13.83 -9.26
N TYR A 153 -9.18 13.89 -8.15
CA TYR A 153 -8.70 15.14 -7.58
C TYR A 153 -7.75 15.88 -8.53
N ILE A 154 -6.71 15.21 -9.03
CA ILE A 154 -5.73 15.81 -9.96
C ILE A 154 -6.43 16.35 -11.22
N LYS A 155 -7.38 15.59 -11.79
CA LYS A 155 -8.16 16.03 -12.95
C LYS A 155 -9.03 17.25 -12.67
N SER A 156 -9.43 17.51 -11.41
CA SER A 156 -10.13 18.73 -11.05
C SER A 156 -9.21 19.96 -10.98
N LEU A 157 -7.91 19.77 -10.80
CA LEU A 157 -6.93 20.86 -10.78
C LEU A 157 -6.67 21.41 -12.19
N THR A 158 -6.65 20.54 -13.20
CA THR A 158 -6.40 20.91 -14.61
C THR A 158 -7.63 21.47 -15.33
N LYS A 159 -8.77 21.58 -14.64
CA LYS A 159 -10.03 22.12 -15.18
C LYS A 159 -10.31 23.56 -14.75
N LEU A 160 -9.36 24.18 -14.04
CA LEU A 160 -9.28 25.60 -13.75
C LEU A 160 -8.32 26.26 -14.75
#